data_AF-A0A0C5WJR8-F1
#
_entry.id   AF-A0A0C5WJR8-F1
#
_cell.length_a   1.000
_cell.length_b   1.000
_cell.length_c   1.000
_cell.angle_alpha   90.00
_cell.angle_beta   90.00
_cell.angle_gamma   90.00
#
_symmetry.space_group_name_H-M   'P 1'
#
loop_
_entity.id
_entity.type
_entity.pdbx_description
1 polymer ?
#
loop_
_entity_poly.entity_id
_entity_poly.type
_entity_poly.pdbx_seq_one_letter_code
_entity_poly.pdbx_strand_id
1 'polypeptide(L)'
;MDYSESSLTILDEEILSLFSENKDDMDSGMLEDIILQAGSYIFEVARRNYGGKYYWFDQLNQPILVTGQPDFEISILAFEKVKQRIKNGTEDNIPFFFAGYSERVKKGKKGDRAMIT
;
A
#
# COMPACT_ATOMS: atom_id res chain seq x y z
N MET A 1 -12.71 6.70 7.44
CA MET A 1 -11.99 5.53 8.00
C MET A 1 -10.97 6.02 9.03
N ASP A 2 -10.53 5.16 9.96
CA ASP A 2 -9.80 5.53 11.20
C ASP A 2 -8.28 5.31 11.14
N TYR A 3 -7.75 4.91 9.98
CA TYR A 3 -6.34 4.55 9.77
C TYR A 3 -5.82 3.36 10.59
N SER A 4 -6.72 2.51 11.09
CA SER A 4 -6.36 1.20 11.67
C SER A 4 -5.95 0.20 10.58
N GLU A 5 -5.20 -0.86 10.91
CA GLU A 5 -4.95 -1.95 9.95
C GLU A 5 -6.27 -2.58 9.46
N SER A 6 -7.25 -2.75 10.36
CA SER A 6 -8.59 -3.28 10.03
C SER A 6 -9.37 -2.43 9.03
N SER A 7 -9.10 -1.12 8.97
CA SER A 7 -9.75 -0.25 7.99
C SER A 7 -9.36 -0.55 6.54
N LEU A 8 -8.26 -1.28 6.32
CA LEU A 8 -7.84 -1.71 4.99
C LEU A 8 -8.80 -2.75 4.39
N THR A 9 -9.55 -3.48 5.21
CA THR A 9 -10.62 -4.36 4.73
C THR A 9 -11.72 -3.54 4.07
N ILE A 10 -12.13 -2.43 4.69
CA ILE A 10 -13.14 -1.51 4.11
C ILE A 10 -12.62 -0.90 2.81
N LEU A 11 -11.34 -0.48 2.78
CA LEU A 11 -10.72 0.01 1.55
C LEU A 11 -10.75 -1.05 0.43
N ASP A 12 -10.42 -2.30 0.72
CA ASP A 12 -10.35 -3.36 -0.29
C ASP A 12 -11.74 -3.78 -0.79
N GLU A 13 -12.64 -4.09 0.14
CA GLU A 13 -13.93 -4.72 -0.15
C GLU A 13 -14.97 -3.73 -0.65
N GLU A 14 -15.04 -2.53 -0.08
CA GLU A 14 -16.09 -1.56 -0.42
C GLU A 14 -15.64 -0.58 -1.49
N ILE A 15 -14.37 -0.14 -1.46
CA ILE A 15 -13.87 0.90 -2.37
C ILE A 15 -13.22 0.25 -3.58
N LEU A 16 -12.14 -0.53 -3.39
CA LEU A 16 -11.37 -1.05 -4.51
C LEU A 16 -12.11 -2.15 -5.29
N SER A 17 -13.05 -2.88 -4.69
CA SER A 17 -13.90 -3.82 -5.44
C SER A 17 -14.74 -3.10 -6.49
N LEU A 18 -15.36 -1.96 -6.14
CA LEU A 18 -16.15 -1.16 -7.09
C LEU A 18 -15.32 -0.73 -8.29
N PHE A 19 -14.10 -0.21 -8.06
CA PHE A 19 -13.21 0.19 -9.14
C PHE A 19 -12.70 -1.00 -9.95
N SER A 20 -12.43 -2.13 -9.31
CA SER A 20 -12.01 -3.35 -10.00
C SER A 20 -13.10 -3.93 -10.90
N GLU A 21 -14.37 -3.85 -10.49
CA GLU A 21 -15.53 -4.35 -11.24
C GLU A 21 -15.87 -3.46 -12.44
N ASN A 22 -15.60 -2.16 -12.34
CA ASN A 22 -15.94 -1.16 -13.37
C ASN A 22 -14.69 -0.63 -14.11
N LYS A 23 -13.56 -1.35 -14.05
CA LYS A 23 -12.26 -0.86 -14.55
C LYS A 23 -12.23 -0.54 -16.05
N ASP A 24 -13.08 -1.20 -16.83
CA ASP A 24 -13.15 -1.01 -18.29
C ASP A 24 -13.92 0.26 -18.68
N ASP A 25 -14.73 0.80 -17.76
CA ASP A 25 -15.50 2.04 -17.95
C ASP A 25 -14.77 3.29 -17.40
N MET A 26 -13.61 3.10 -16.76
CA MET A 26 -12.82 4.17 -16.17
C MET A 26 -11.89 4.82 -17.19
N ASP A 27 -11.86 6.15 -17.21
CA ASP A 27 -10.79 6.88 -17.88
C ASP A 27 -9.48 6.85 -17.06
N SER A 28 -8.37 7.20 -17.72
CA SER A 28 -7.04 7.17 -17.11
C SER A 28 -6.88 8.14 -15.94
N GLY A 29 -7.56 9.29 -15.97
CA GLY A 29 -7.50 10.28 -14.90
C GLY A 29 -8.19 9.78 -13.63
N MET A 30 -9.37 9.19 -13.78
CA MET A 30 -10.09 8.57 -12.66
C MET A 30 -9.27 7.43 -12.02
N LEU A 31 -8.60 6.62 -12.85
CA LEU A 31 -7.73 5.55 -12.37
C LEU A 31 -6.53 6.09 -11.58
N GLU A 32 -5.88 7.14 -12.08
CA GLU A 32 -4.76 7.78 -11.37
C GLU A 32 -5.21 8.38 -10.04
N ASP A 33 -6.36 9.06 -10.00
CA ASP A 33 -6.90 9.68 -8.79
C ASP A 33 -7.20 8.65 -7.70
N ILE A 34 -7.80 7.51 -8.05
CA ILE A 34 -8.08 6.46 -7.06
C ILE A 34 -6.79 5.79 -6.57
N ILE A 35 -5.82 5.55 -7.46
CA ILE A 35 -4.50 5.00 -7.07
C ILE A 35 -3.83 5.95 -6.08
N LEU A 36 -3.82 7.26 -6.36
CA LEU A 36 -3.23 8.27 -5.50
C LEU A 36 -3.93 8.30 -4.12
N GLN A 37 -5.26 8.32 -4.09
CA GLN A 37 -6.03 8.42 -2.85
C GLN A 37 -5.91 7.14 -1.99
N ALA A 38 -6.17 5.97 -2.57
CA ALA A 38 -6.10 4.70 -1.86
C ALA A 38 -4.67 4.35 -1.45
N GLY A 39 -3.69 4.60 -2.34
CA GLY A 39 -2.28 4.40 -2.04
C GLY A 39 -1.80 5.30 -0.90
N SER A 40 -2.21 6.57 -0.90
CA SER A 40 -1.90 7.51 0.19
C SER A 40 -2.55 7.09 1.51
N TYR A 41 -3.77 6.56 1.45
CA TYR A 41 -4.44 6.02 2.64
C TYR A 41 -3.67 4.84 3.24
N ILE A 42 -3.24 3.87 2.43
CA ILE A 42 -2.43 2.73 2.87
C ILE A 42 -1.11 3.20 3.50
N PHE A 43 -0.47 4.21 2.92
CA PHE A 43 0.72 4.81 3.51
C PHE A 43 0.45 5.44 4.88
N GLU A 44 -0.66 6.16 5.05
CA GLU A 44 -1.01 6.73 6.34
C GLU A 44 -1.36 5.66 7.38
N VAL A 45 -1.96 4.53 6.98
CA VAL A 45 -2.12 3.36 7.87
C VAL A 45 -0.74 2.85 8.31
N ALA A 46 0.17 2.61 7.36
CA ALA A 46 1.54 2.16 7.69
C ALA A 46 2.28 3.14 8.60
N ARG A 47 2.25 4.44 8.27
CA ARG A 47 2.97 5.49 9.00
C ARG A 47 2.43 5.71 10.41
N ARG A 48 1.12 5.65 10.60
CA ARG A 48 0.50 5.83 11.93
C ARG A 48 0.71 4.63 12.85
N ASN A 49 0.75 3.42 12.30
CA ASN A 49 0.92 2.20 13.09
C ASN A 49 2.40 1.87 13.36
N TYR A 50 3.32 2.25 12.46
CA TYR A 50 4.73 1.84 12.52
C TYR A 50 5.76 2.96 12.36
N GLY A 51 5.33 4.19 12.08
CA GLY A 51 6.24 5.27 11.73
C GLY A 51 6.82 5.11 10.33
N GLY A 52 8.05 5.60 10.14
CA GLY A 52 8.74 5.57 8.85
C GLY A 52 8.82 6.93 8.17
N LYS A 53 9.53 6.97 7.04
CA LYS A 53 9.81 8.16 6.25
C LYS A 53 9.51 7.90 4.79
N TYR A 54 8.98 8.91 4.11
CA TYR A 54 8.75 8.87 2.68
C TYR A 54 10.05 9.14 1.92
N TYR A 55 10.25 8.38 0.85
CA TYR A 55 11.30 8.58 -0.13
C TYR A 55 10.68 8.54 -1.53
N TRP A 56 11.44 9.02 -2.52
CA TRP A 56 11.08 8.86 -3.92
C TRP A 56 11.70 7.57 -4.47
N PHE A 57 10.92 6.77 -5.20
CA PHE A 57 11.38 5.55 -5.84
C PHE A 57 11.42 5.72 -7.36
N ASP A 58 12.61 6.04 -7.87
CA ASP A 58 12.82 6.42 -9.28
C ASP A 58 12.36 5.36 -10.28
N GLN A 59 12.52 4.06 -9.96
CA GLN A 59 12.22 2.97 -10.89
C GLN A 59 10.75 2.93 -11.34
N LEU A 60 9.84 3.37 -10.47
CA LEU A 60 8.40 3.41 -10.76
C LEU A 60 7.84 4.84 -10.69
N ASN A 61 8.71 5.85 -10.54
CA ASN A 61 8.36 7.26 -10.45
C ASN A 61 7.22 7.54 -9.45
N GLN A 62 7.35 6.98 -8.24
CA GLN A 62 6.32 7.04 -7.21
C GLN A 62 6.92 7.13 -5.79
N PRO A 63 6.16 7.59 -4.79
CA PRO A 63 6.57 7.54 -3.40
C PRO A 63 6.71 6.10 -2.88
N ILE A 64 7.63 5.92 -1.93
CA ILE A 64 7.79 4.71 -1.13
C ILE A 64 7.87 5.11 0.35
N LEU A 65 7.26 4.31 1.24
CA LEU A 65 7.41 4.49 2.68
C LEU A 65 8.44 3.47 3.20
N VAL A 66 9.43 3.92 3.96
CA VAL A 66 10.48 3.09 4.56
C VAL A 66 10.41 3.19 6.08
N THR A 67 10.40 2.04 6.75
CA THR A 67 10.18 1.89 8.18
C THR A 67 11.30 1.10 8.85
N GLY A 68 11.66 1.49 10.08
CA GLY A 68 12.65 0.78 10.92
C GLY A 68 14.05 1.39 10.99
N GLN A 69 14.32 2.44 10.20
CA GLN A 69 15.64 3.07 10.19
C GLN A 69 16.00 3.69 11.56
N PRO A 70 17.27 3.62 12.00
CA PRO A 70 18.44 3.14 11.26
C PRO A 70 18.73 1.63 11.40
N ASP A 71 17.97 0.89 12.20
CA ASP A 71 18.29 -0.49 12.53
C ASP A 71 17.96 -1.46 11.39
N PHE A 72 16.82 -1.27 10.73
CA PHE A 72 16.37 -2.09 9.60
C PHE A 72 15.56 -1.28 8.59
N GLU A 73 15.28 -1.84 7.41
CA GLU A 73 14.56 -1.14 6.34
C GLU A 73 13.51 -2.05 5.70
N ILE A 74 12.27 -1.92 6.17
CA ILE A 74 11.12 -2.52 5.47
C ILE A 74 10.39 -1.40 4.74
N SER A 75 10.22 -1.58 3.44
CA SER A 75 9.61 -0.59 2.55
C SER A 75 8.36 -1.14 1.87
N ILE A 76 7.40 -0.27 1.57
CA ILE A 76 6.10 -0.65 1.00
C ILE A 76 5.76 0.24 -0.20
N LEU A 77 5.31 -0.36 -1.31
CA LEU A 77 4.89 0.33 -2.54
C LEU A 77 3.36 0.28 -2.70
N ALA A 78 2.66 1.15 -2.00
CA ALA A 78 1.19 1.11 -1.94
C ALA A 78 0.51 1.42 -3.28
N PHE A 79 1.03 2.38 -4.04
CA PHE A 79 0.39 2.85 -5.27
C PHE A 79 0.39 1.76 -6.35
N GLU A 80 1.54 1.10 -6.54
CA GLU A 80 1.64 -0.06 -7.43
C GLU A 80 0.72 -1.20 -6.98
N LYS A 81 0.65 -1.50 -5.68
CA LYS A 81 -0.26 -2.54 -5.20
C LYS A 81 -1.74 -2.19 -5.45
N VAL A 82 -2.17 -0.94 -5.26
CA VAL A 82 -3.54 -0.52 -5.57
C VAL A 82 -3.85 -0.68 -7.07
N LYS A 83 -2.91 -0.28 -7.94
CA LYS A 83 -3.04 -0.48 -9.38
C LYS A 83 -3.24 -1.96 -9.73
N GLN A 84 -2.48 -2.85 -9.09
CA GLN A 84 -2.62 -4.30 -9.26
C GLN A 84 -3.97 -4.80 -8.72
N ARG A 85 -4.41 -4.34 -7.54
CA ARG A 85 -5.73 -4.67 -6.96
C ARG A 85 -6.91 -4.30 -7.86
N ILE A 86 -6.85 -3.16 -8.53
CA ILE A 86 -7.89 -2.73 -9.49
C ILE A 86 -7.83 -3.59 -10.75
N LYS A 87 -6.62 -3.93 -11.23
CA LYS A 87 -6.43 -4.69 -12.47
C LYS A 87 -6.79 -6.18 -12.32
N ASN A 88 -6.27 -6.82 -11.28
CA ASN A 88 -6.30 -8.27 -11.06
C ASN A 88 -7.43 -8.70 -10.10
N GLY A 89 -8.11 -7.76 -9.46
CA GLY A 89 -9.15 -8.08 -8.49
C GLY A 89 -8.58 -8.64 -7.20
N THR A 90 -9.30 -9.57 -6.58
CA THR A 90 -9.00 -10.11 -5.24
C THR A 90 -7.68 -10.88 -5.14
N GLU A 91 -7.03 -11.21 -6.26
CA GLU A 91 -5.68 -11.79 -6.28
C GLU A 91 -4.65 -10.85 -5.63
N ASP A 92 -4.86 -9.54 -5.70
CA ASP A 92 -3.99 -8.51 -5.12
C ASP A 92 -4.60 -7.86 -3.88
N ASN A 93 -5.12 -8.68 -2.96
CA ASN A 93 -5.78 -8.26 -1.73
C ASN A 93 -4.91 -7.35 -0.84
N ILE A 94 -5.42 -6.15 -0.52
CA ILE A 94 -4.71 -5.14 0.27
C ILE A 94 -4.46 -5.59 1.72
N PRO A 95 -5.44 -6.16 2.47
CA PRO A 95 -5.19 -6.69 3.81
C PRO A 95 -4.05 -7.72 3.86
N PHE A 96 -4.01 -8.67 2.93
CA PHE A 96 -2.96 -9.69 2.89
C PHE A 96 -1.58 -9.07 2.60
N PHE A 97 -1.51 -8.19 1.60
CA PHE A 97 -0.31 -7.41 1.30
C PHE A 97 0.21 -6.65 2.52
N PHE A 98 -0.67 -5.94 3.20
CA PHE A 98 -0.31 -5.13 4.37
C PHE A 98 0.07 -6.00 5.57
N ALA A 99 -0.56 -7.16 5.77
CA ALA A 99 -0.19 -8.10 6.81
C ALA A 99 1.26 -8.58 6.65
N GLY A 100 1.69 -8.84 5.41
CA GLY A 100 3.09 -9.19 5.11
C GLY A 100 4.08 -8.07 5.45
N TYR A 101 3.71 -6.81 5.19
CA TYR A 101 4.49 -5.64 5.64
C TYR A 101 4.53 -5.53 7.17
N SER A 102 3.37 -5.59 7.82
CA SER A 102 3.18 -5.49 9.27
C SER A 102 4.02 -6.54 10.02
N GLU A 103 3.99 -7.80 9.56
CA GLU A 103 4.77 -8.89 10.13
C GLU A 103 6.27 -8.63 10.04
N ARG A 104 6.76 -8.19 8.88
CA ARG A 104 8.18 -7.91 8.67
C ARG A 104 8.68 -6.74 9.49
N VAL A 105 7.88 -5.69 9.65
CA VAL A 105 8.22 -4.57 10.54
C VAL A 105 8.28 -5.04 12.00
N LYS A 106 7.28 -5.79 12.46
CA LYS A 106 7.21 -6.32 13.84
C LYS A 106 8.37 -7.27 14.17
N LYS A 107 8.88 -8.00 13.17
CA LYS A 107 9.99 -8.96 13.32
C LYS A 107 11.35 -8.41 12.88
N GLY A 108 11.42 -7.13 12.50
CA GLY A 108 12.62 -6.52 11.94
C GLY A 108 13.82 -6.63 12.87
N LYS A 109 14.94 -7.13 12.35
CA LYS A 109 16.22 -7.23 13.05
C LYS A 109 17.25 -6.34 12.37
N LYS A 110 18.29 -5.98 13.13
CA LYS A 110 19.36 -5.12 12.64
C LYS A 110 19.94 -5.64 11.33
N GLY A 111 19.91 -4.80 10.29
CA GLY A 111 20.39 -5.11 8.94
C GLY A 111 19.35 -5.73 8.00
N ASP A 112 18.14 -6.07 8.47
CA ASP A 112 17.09 -6.58 7.60
C ASP A 112 16.68 -5.54 6.56
N ARG A 113 16.52 -5.98 5.31
CA ARG A 113 16.03 -5.15 4.20
C ARG A 113 14.98 -5.91 3.39
N ALA A 114 13.82 -5.29 3.18
CA ALA A 114 12.80 -5.82 2.29
C ALA A 114 11.98 -4.70 1.65
N MET A 115 11.49 -4.99 0.44
CA MET A 115 10.49 -4.19 -0.25
C MET A 115 9.25 -5.04 -0.47
N ILE A 116 8.09 -4.53 -0.08
CA ILE A 116 6.79 -5.18 -0.22
C ILE A 116 6.07 -4.54 -1.39
N THR A 117 5.73 -5.35 -2.39
CA THR A 117 5.19 -4.94 -3.68
C THR A 117 3.91 -5.66 -4.05
#